data_AF-A0A1H6DX99-F1
#
_entry.id   AF-A0A1H6DX99-F1
#
_cell.length_a   1.000
_cell.length_b   1.000
_cell.length_c   1.000
_cell.angle_alpha   90.00
_cell.angle_beta   90.00
_cell.angle_gamma   90.00
#
_symmetry.space_group_name_H-M   'P 1'
#
loop_
_entity.id
_entity.type
_entity.pdbx_description
1 polymer ?
#
loop_
_entity_poly.entity_id
_entity_poly.type
_entity_poly.pdbx_seq_one_letter_code
_entity_poly.pdbx_strand_id
1 'polypeptide(L)'
;MRALGRWWYPPVPRARIAWLRILAYGFLPFDMLLLTNSTLAHAHLPPSLYQPVLLARLVHLPAPTPGAMYALLAVTLAAAALAAAGRLPRAAGLVAALGYLWWVTISMSYGKVDHDHLALVVALFVLPTAGRARIGDREGCEASGWAARCVQIAVVAAYFLSAWAKMRIGGPGWPNGATLQWALNRRGTPPGRLLTDYPGLLRAGQWVTLVAEFASPLLLVARGRWLLLGVAFFAGFHVVTYALMTIHFLPHAIWLAAFLPLERLPWPRRAPGDREREETRDGLVAAEG
;
A
#
# COMPACT_ATOMS: atom_id res chain seq x y z
N MET A 1 6.28 -18.62 -23.73
CA MET A 1 6.87 -18.78 -22.38
C MET A 1 7.96 -17.74 -22.06
N ARG A 2 9.00 -17.54 -22.88
CA ARG A 2 10.11 -16.59 -22.58
C ARG A 2 9.69 -15.13 -22.38
N ALA A 3 8.72 -14.63 -23.15
CA ALA A 3 8.23 -13.24 -23.03
C ALA A 3 7.46 -13.00 -21.71
N LEU A 4 6.62 -13.96 -21.31
CA LEU A 4 5.87 -13.90 -20.06
C LEU A 4 6.81 -13.96 -18.84
N GLY A 5 7.83 -14.82 -18.89
CA GLY A 5 8.87 -14.88 -17.86
C GLY A 5 9.59 -13.55 -17.69
N ARG A 6 10.05 -12.92 -18.79
CA ARG A 6 10.72 -11.61 -18.73
C ARG A 6 9.81 -10.47 -18.22
N TRP A 7 8.50 -10.58 -18.39
CA TRP A 7 7.57 -9.57 -17.89
C TRP A 7 7.34 -9.66 -16.38
N TRP A 8 7.26 -10.89 -15.85
CA TRP A 8 7.15 -11.17 -14.42
C TRP A 8 8.45 -10.96 -13.66
N TYR A 9 9.58 -11.28 -14.29
CA TYR A 9 10.90 -11.27 -13.67
C TYR A 9 11.88 -10.31 -14.38
N PRO A 10 11.53 -9.03 -14.59
CA PRO A 10 12.49 -8.08 -15.16
C PRO A 10 13.63 -7.84 -14.15
N PRO A 11 14.88 -7.72 -14.60
CA PRO A 11 15.98 -7.40 -13.69
C PRO A 11 15.84 -5.95 -13.19
N VAL A 12 15.28 -5.80 -11.99
CA VAL A 12 15.06 -4.49 -11.34
C VAL A 12 16.09 -4.27 -10.24
N PRO A 13 16.71 -3.08 -10.13
CA PRO A 13 17.67 -2.80 -9.07
C PRO A 13 17.10 -3.04 -7.66
N ARG A 14 17.88 -3.72 -6.81
CA ARG A 14 17.51 -3.95 -5.39
C ARG A 14 17.23 -2.65 -4.63
N ALA A 15 17.86 -1.55 -5.01
CA ALA A 15 17.58 -0.22 -4.47
C ALA A 15 16.09 0.17 -4.53
N ARG A 16 15.35 -0.25 -5.57
CA ARG A 16 13.91 0.00 -5.66
C ARG A 16 13.14 -0.72 -4.56
N ILE A 17 13.51 -1.97 -4.27
CA ILE A 17 12.92 -2.73 -3.15
C ILE A 17 13.27 -2.08 -1.82
N ALA A 18 14.48 -1.55 -1.64
CA ALA A 18 14.84 -0.84 -0.42
C ALA A 18 13.94 0.38 -0.17
N TRP A 19 13.65 1.18 -1.21
CA TRP A 19 12.71 2.30 -1.10
C TRP A 19 11.28 1.86 -0.82
N LEU A 20 10.76 0.89 -1.58
CA LEU A 20 9.42 0.36 -1.36
C LEU A 20 9.28 -0.25 0.04
N ARG A 21 10.35 -0.86 0.56
CA ARG A 21 10.42 -1.41 1.92
C ARG A 21 10.31 -0.34 3.00
N ILE A 22 11.07 0.76 2.84
CA ILE A 22 11.00 1.91 3.75
C ILE A 22 9.59 2.50 3.72
N LEU A 23 9.01 2.65 2.52
CA LEU A 23 7.64 3.12 2.36
C LEU A 23 6.63 2.17 3.04
N ALA A 24 6.71 0.86 2.78
CA ALA A 24 5.80 -0.16 3.34
C ALA A 24 5.77 -0.10 4.87
N TYR A 25 6.94 -0.29 5.47
CA TYR A 25 7.06 -0.50 6.91
C TYR A 25 7.07 0.82 7.67
N GLY A 26 7.54 1.91 7.06
CA GLY A 26 7.41 3.26 7.61
C GLY A 26 5.97 3.78 7.61
N PHE A 27 5.13 3.29 6.69
CA PHE A 27 3.71 3.63 6.65
C PHE A 27 2.88 2.89 7.71
N LEU A 28 3.31 1.71 8.18
CA LEU A 28 2.56 0.91 9.15
C LEU A 28 2.21 1.64 10.46
N PRO A 29 3.13 2.34 11.15
CA PRO A 29 2.76 3.13 12.33
C PRO A 29 1.70 4.18 12.04
N PHE A 30 1.82 4.89 10.91
CA PHE A 30 0.85 5.90 10.50
C PHE A 30 -0.53 5.27 10.26
N ASP A 31 -0.57 4.17 9.52
CA ASP A 31 -1.81 3.47 9.24
C ASP A 31 -2.48 2.93 10.51
N MET A 32 -1.76 2.11 11.28
CA MET A 32 -2.31 1.41 12.44
C MET A 32 -2.71 2.37 13.56
N LEU A 33 -1.97 3.46 13.77
CA LEU A 33 -2.22 4.38 14.88
C LEU A 33 -3.20 5.51 14.52
N LEU A 34 -3.37 5.84 13.23
CA LEU A 34 -4.22 6.97 12.81
C LEU A 34 -5.38 6.55 11.90
N LEU A 35 -5.13 5.77 10.85
CA LEU A 35 -6.15 5.45 9.84
C LEU A 35 -7.03 4.25 10.22
N THR A 36 -6.42 3.25 10.85
CA THR A 36 -7.05 1.99 11.22
C THR A 36 -7.04 1.77 12.74
N ASN A 37 -6.92 2.86 13.52
CA ASN A 37 -6.91 2.81 14.99
C ASN A 37 -8.21 2.27 15.61
N SER A 38 -9.32 2.31 14.86
CA SER A 38 -10.60 1.70 15.23
C SER A 38 -10.46 0.22 15.56
N THR A 39 -9.45 -0.45 15.02
CA THR A 39 -9.14 -1.86 15.32
C THR A 39 -8.85 -2.09 16.80
N LEU A 40 -8.21 -1.15 17.50
CA LEU A 40 -8.03 -1.23 18.95
C LEU A 40 -9.36 -1.04 19.68
N ALA A 41 -10.20 -0.11 19.23
CA ALA A 41 -11.50 0.13 19.84
C ALA A 41 -12.40 -1.11 19.77
N HIS A 42 -12.32 -1.90 18.69
CA HIS A 42 -13.06 -3.15 18.56
C HIS A 42 -12.72 -4.19 19.63
N ALA A 43 -11.50 -4.14 20.20
CA ALA A 43 -11.08 -5.04 21.27
C ALA A 43 -11.84 -4.84 22.58
N HIS A 44 -12.54 -3.71 22.74
CA HIS A 44 -13.35 -3.38 23.92
C HIS A 44 -14.84 -3.68 23.71
N LEU A 45 -15.24 -4.15 22.53
CA LEU A 45 -16.64 -4.46 22.23
C LEU A 45 -17.01 -5.86 22.74
N PRO A 46 -18.31 -6.11 23.03
CA PRO A 46 -18.79 -7.45 23.35
C PRO A 46 -18.42 -8.47 22.26
N PRO A 47 -17.94 -9.68 22.62
CA PRO A 47 -17.60 -10.72 21.64
C PRO A 47 -18.76 -11.13 20.73
N SER A 48 -20.01 -10.93 21.16
CA SER A 48 -21.22 -11.19 20.36
C SER A 48 -21.32 -10.34 19.09
N LEU A 49 -20.60 -9.21 19.03
CA LEU A 49 -20.57 -8.35 17.85
C LEU A 49 -19.49 -8.77 16.83
N TYR A 50 -18.61 -9.71 17.19
CA TYR A 50 -17.57 -10.18 16.29
C TYR A 50 -18.16 -11.14 15.24
N GLN A 51 -18.16 -10.70 13.98
CA GLN A 51 -18.65 -11.48 12.84
C GLN A 51 -17.48 -11.76 11.89
N PRO A 52 -16.68 -12.82 12.16
CA PRO A 52 -15.43 -13.06 11.46
C PRO A 52 -15.65 -13.18 9.95
N VAL A 53 -14.86 -12.44 9.17
CA VAL A 53 -14.80 -12.64 7.71
C VAL A 53 -14.27 -14.03 7.36
N LEU A 54 -14.42 -14.45 6.09
CA LEU A 54 -14.06 -15.81 5.66
C LEU A 54 -12.65 -16.22 6.10
N LEU A 55 -11.65 -15.36 5.92
CA LEU A 55 -10.28 -15.63 6.32
C LEU A 55 -10.17 -15.90 7.83
N ALA A 56 -10.77 -15.06 8.67
CA ALA A 56 -10.80 -15.23 10.12
C ALA A 56 -11.50 -16.53 10.53
N ARG A 57 -12.58 -16.91 9.83
CA ARG A 57 -13.26 -18.19 10.08
C ARG A 57 -12.40 -19.40 9.75
N LEU A 58 -11.70 -19.36 8.62
CA LEU A 58 -10.84 -20.47 8.16
C LEU A 58 -9.67 -20.74 9.11
N VAL A 59 -9.15 -19.70 9.76
CA VAL A 59 -8.04 -19.83 10.73
C VAL A 59 -8.52 -19.80 12.19
N HIS A 60 -9.84 -19.87 12.42
CA HIS A 60 -10.46 -19.83 13.75
C HIS A 60 -9.98 -18.65 14.61
N LEU A 61 -9.86 -17.47 14.01
CA LEU A 61 -9.40 -16.25 14.67
C LEU A 61 -10.43 -15.81 15.74
N PRO A 62 -10.06 -15.76 17.04
CA PRO A 62 -11.00 -15.41 18.09
C PRO A 62 -11.38 -13.92 18.04
N ALA A 63 -12.44 -13.56 18.77
CA ALA A 63 -12.78 -12.16 18.99
C ALA A 63 -11.58 -11.42 19.63
N PRO A 64 -11.29 -10.18 19.21
CA PRO A 64 -10.15 -9.44 19.71
C PRO A 64 -10.30 -9.14 21.20
N THR A 65 -9.20 -9.27 21.96
CA THR A 65 -9.09 -8.77 23.33
C THR A 65 -8.09 -7.61 23.38
N PRO A 66 -8.19 -6.69 24.35
CA PRO A 66 -7.26 -5.55 24.41
C PRO A 66 -5.81 -6.01 24.49
N GLY A 67 -5.49 -6.98 25.35
CA GLY A 67 -4.14 -7.53 25.49
C GLY A 67 -3.59 -8.11 24.19
N ALA A 68 -4.40 -8.90 23.46
CA ALA A 68 -3.99 -9.47 22.17
C ALA A 68 -3.74 -8.38 21.12
N MET A 69 -4.59 -7.36 21.05
CA MET A 69 -4.47 -6.29 20.07
C MET A 69 -3.30 -5.35 20.32
N TYR A 70 -3.00 -5.02 21.58
CA TYR A 70 -1.79 -4.26 21.93
C TYR A 70 -0.51 -5.08 21.70
N ALA A 71 -0.52 -6.38 22.01
CA ALA A 71 0.60 -7.26 21.68
C ALA A 71 0.82 -7.35 20.16
N LEU A 72 -0.26 -7.53 19.39
CA LEU A 72 -0.24 -7.55 17.92
C LEU A 72 0.35 -6.25 17.36
N LEU A 73 -0.10 -5.09 17.87
CA LEU A 73 0.43 -3.78 17.48
C LEU A 73 1.93 -3.69 17.75
N ALA A 74 2.36 -3.97 18.99
CA ALA A 74 3.75 -3.85 19.39
C ALA A 74 4.67 -4.77 18.55
N VAL A 75 4.28 -6.04 18.38
CA VAL A 75 5.03 -7.02 17.58
C VAL A 75 5.09 -6.59 16.12
N THR A 76 3.98 -6.16 15.54
CA THR A 76 3.92 -5.74 14.13
C THR A 76 4.81 -4.52 13.89
N LEU A 77 4.75 -3.50 14.76
CA LEU A 77 5.57 -2.30 14.62
C LEU A 77 7.06 -2.56 14.88
N ALA A 78 7.41 -3.42 15.84
CA ALA A 78 8.79 -3.83 16.07
C ALA A 78 9.36 -4.59 14.85
N ALA A 79 8.58 -5.53 14.29
CA ALA A 79 8.94 -6.26 13.08
C ALA A 79 9.06 -5.33 11.87
N ALA A 80 8.15 -4.35 11.73
CA ALA A 80 8.21 -3.32 10.70
C ALA A 80 9.50 -2.48 10.82
N ALA A 81 9.88 -2.05 12.02
CA ALA A 81 11.12 -1.29 12.24
C ALA A 81 12.36 -2.11 11.86
N LEU A 82 12.43 -3.39 12.25
CA LEU A 82 13.53 -4.29 11.85
C LEU A 82 13.59 -4.49 10.33
N ALA A 83 12.44 -4.71 9.70
CA ALA A 83 12.35 -4.90 8.26
C ALA A 83 12.72 -3.62 7.50
N ALA A 84 12.25 -2.44 7.93
CA ALA A 84 12.63 -1.14 7.38
C ALA A 84 14.16 -0.94 7.43
N ALA A 85 14.77 -1.23 8.58
CA ALA A 85 16.22 -1.18 8.80
C ALA A 85 17.00 -2.25 7.99
N GLY A 86 16.32 -3.18 7.33
CA GLY A 86 16.95 -4.25 6.54
C GLY A 86 17.58 -5.35 7.40
N ARG A 87 17.18 -5.47 8.66
CA ARG A 87 17.58 -6.56 9.58
C ARG A 87 16.60 -7.71 9.45
N LEU A 88 17.12 -8.93 9.20
CA LEU A 88 16.33 -10.15 8.98
C LEU A 88 15.09 -9.92 8.08
N PRO A 89 15.23 -9.28 6.90
CA PRO A 89 14.09 -8.69 6.17
C PRO A 89 13.03 -9.72 5.77
N ARG A 90 13.40 -10.99 5.61
CA ARG A 90 12.46 -12.10 5.37
C ARG A 90 11.58 -12.38 6.58
N ALA A 91 12.19 -12.71 7.72
CA ALA A 91 11.47 -13.07 8.93
C ALA A 91 10.71 -11.86 9.50
N ALA A 92 11.38 -10.72 9.68
CA ALA A 92 10.75 -9.50 10.19
C ALA A 92 9.63 -9.01 9.26
N GLY A 93 9.86 -9.06 7.94
CA GLY A 93 8.86 -8.68 6.97
C GLY A 93 7.64 -9.60 6.96
N LEU A 94 7.83 -10.92 7.09
CA LEU A 94 6.73 -11.89 7.19
C LEU A 94 5.93 -11.70 8.48
N VAL A 95 6.59 -11.49 9.62
CA VAL A 95 5.92 -11.20 10.89
C VAL A 95 5.08 -9.93 10.78
N ALA A 96 5.63 -8.86 10.21
CA ALA A 96 4.89 -7.62 9.98
C ALA A 96 3.70 -7.83 9.01
N ALA A 97 3.87 -8.63 7.95
CA ALA A 97 2.81 -8.93 6.99
C ALA A 97 1.65 -9.71 7.61
N LEU A 98 1.96 -10.77 8.38
CA LEU A 98 0.96 -11.57 9.09
C LEU A 98 0.26 -10.75 10.17
N GLY A 99 1.02 -9.97 10.94
CA GLY A 99 0.47 -9.12 11.98
C GLY A 99 -0.45 -8.04 11.43
N TYR A 100 -0.07 -7.41 10.32
CA TYR A 100 -0.90 -6.43 9.63
C TYR A 100 -2.12 -7.05 8.96
N LEU A 101 -1.99 -8.24 8.35
CA LEU A 101 -3.13 -8.98 7.80
C LEU A 101 -4.15 -9.32 8.89
N TRP A 102 -3.68 -9.76 10.07
CA TRP A 102 -4.54 -9.95 11.23
C TRP A 102 -5.24 -8.64 11.59
N TRP A 103 -4.49 -7.55 11.72
CA TRP A 103 -5.02 -6.23 12.10
C TRP A 103 -6.21 -5.79 11.23
N VAL A 104 -6.05 -5.78 9.91
CA VAL A 104 -7.14 -5.38 9.00
C VAL A 104 -8.29 -6.40 8.98
N THR A 105 -7.99 -7.69 9.16
CA THR A 105 -9.01 -8.75 9.24
C THR A 105 -9.95 -8.55 10.43
N ILE A 106 -9.44 -8.07 11.57
CA ILE A 106 -10.26 -7.74 12.74
C ILE A 106 -11.23 -6.60 12.40
N SER A 107 -10.73 -5.48 11.87
CA SER A 107 -11.59 -4.36 11.45
C SER A 107 -12.69 -4.81 10.48
N MET A 108 -12.35 -5.63 9.49
CA MET A 108 -13.33 -6.14 8.52
C MET A 108 -14.39 -7.05 9.14
N SER A 109 -14.07 -7.74 10.24
CA SER A 109 -15.00 -8.59 10.99
C SER A 109 -16.02 -7.80 11.82
N TYR A 110 -15.92 -6.48 11.86
CA TYR A 110 -16.92 -5.56 12.44
C TYR A 110 -17.62 -4.70 11.37
N GLY A 111 -17.59 -5.15 10.10
CA GLY A 111 -18.33 -4.51 9.00
C GLY A 111 -17.59 -3.37 8.29
N LYS A 112 -16.33 -3.09 8.65
CA LYS A 112 -15.47 -2.18 7.88
C LYS A 112 -15.02 -2.86 6.57
N VAL A 113 -14.94 -2.12 5.47
CA VAL A 113 -14.53 -2.66 4.17
C VAL A 113 -13.27 -1.95 3.69
N ASP A 114 -12.12 -2.51 4.05
CA ASP A 114 -10.77 -1.96 3.82
C ASP A 114 -10.18 -2.38 2.47
N HIS A 115 -10.95 -2.17 1.40
CA HIS A 115 -10.54 -2.54 0.03
C HIS A 115 -9.33 -1.72 -0.49
N ASP A 116 -9.07 -0.55 0.10
CA ASP A 116 -7.94 0.32 -0.20
C ASP A 116 -6.60 -0.20 0.34
N HIS A 117 -6.61 -1.21 1.22
CA HIS A 117 -5.40 -1.77 1.82
C HIS A 117 -4.79 -2.94 1.04
N LEU A 118 -5.43 -3.39 -0.05
CA LEU A 118 -4.98 -4.55 -0.84
C LEU A 118 -3.51 -4.44 -1.27
N ALA A 119 -3.12 -3.30 -1.85
CA ALA A 119 -1.77 -3.09 -2.35
C ALA A 119 -0.72 -3.09 -1.21
N LEU A 120 -1.07 -2.54 -0.04
CA LEU A 120 -0.23 -2.58 1.15
C LEU A 120 -0.04 -4.01 1.66
N VAL A 121 -1.12 -4.77 1.82
CA VAL A 121 -1.04 -6.18 2.25
C VAL A 121 -0.17 -6.97 1.28
N VAL A 122 -0.40 -6.86 -0.03
CA VAL A 122 0.42 -7.55 -1.04
C VAL A 122 1.89 -7.13 -0.92
N ALA A 123 2.18 -5.84 -0.80
CA ALA A 123 3.54 -5.34 -0.66
C ALA A 123 4.26 -5.92 0.57
N LEU A 124 3.58 -5.99 1.72
CA LEU A 124 4.16 -6.54 2.94
C LEU A 124 4.55 -8.02 2.79
N PHE A 125 3.79 -8.80 2.01
CA PHE A 125 4.12 -10.21 1.74
C PHE A 125 5.21 -10.40 0.68
N VAL A 126 5.23 -9.58 -0.38
CA VAL A 126 6.12 -9.83 -1.53
C VAL A 126 7.47 -9.13 -1.42
N LEU A 127 7.57 -7.97 -0.78
CA LEU A 127 8.86 -7.27 -0.62
C LEU A 127 9.91 -8.08 0.17
N PRO A 128 9.55 -8.85 1.23
CA PRO A 128 10.50 -9.71 1.94
C PRO A 128 11.15 -10.79 1.08
N THR A 129 10.49 -11.28 0.03
CA THR A 129 10.98 -12.41 -0.77
C THR A 129 12.27 -12.06 -1.51
N ALA A 130 12.42 -10.79 -1.92
CA ALA A 130 13.63 -10.25 -2.55
C ALA A 130 14.86 -10.26 -1.62
N GLY A 131 14.68 -10.42 -0.30
CA GLY A 131 15.74 -10.55 0.67
C GLY A 131 16.41 -9.22 1.01
N ARG A 132 17.74 -9.24 1.21
CA ARG A 132 18.50 -8.04 1.56
C ARG A 132 18.56 -7.07 0.36
N ALA A 133 18.30 -5.81 0.64
CA ALA A 133 18.31 -4.72 -0.33
C ALA A 133 18.67 -3.42 0.38
N ARG A 134 19.59 -2.66 -0.19
CA ARG A 134 20.03 -1.33 0.27
C ARG A 134 19.80 -0.31 -0.86
N ILE A 135 19.61 0.97 -0.50
CA ILE A 135 19.37 2.07 -1.45
C ILE A 135 20.53 2.24 -2.46
N GLY A 136 21.74 1.80 -2.09
CA GLY A 136 22.91 1.80 -2.96
C GLY A 136 22.95 0.68 -4.01
N ASP A 137 22.14 -0.37 -3.87
CA ASP A 137 22.27 -1.59 -4.67
C ASP A 137 21.70 -1.39 -6.08
N ARG A 138 22.57 -1.17 -7.07
CA ARG A 138 22.19 -0.89 -8.47
C ARG A 138 22.04 -2.14 -9.34
N GLU A 139 22.51 -3.28 -8.85
CA GLU A 139 22.45 -4.54 -9.58
C GLU A 139 20.99 -5.00 -9.78
N GLY A 140 20.67 -5.39 -11.02
CA GLY A 140 19.37 -5.92 -11.39
C GLY A 140 19.10 -7.28 -10.76
N CYS A 141 17.92 -7.47 -10.19
CA CYS A 141 17.52 -8.70 -9.55
C CYS A 141 16.10 -9.11 -9.98
N GLU A 142 15.95 -10.35 -10.46
CA GLU A 142 14.66 -10.88 -10.90
C GLU A 142 13.63 -10.96 -9.77
N ALA A 143 14.05 -11.33 -8.56
CA ALA A 143 13.17 -11.35 -7.38
C ALA A 143 12.65 -9.93 -7.04
N SER A 144 13.47 -8.91 -7.30
CA SER A 144 13.04 -7.50 -7.15
C SER A 144 12.02 -7.12 -8.22
N GLY A 145 12.22 -7.59 -9.46
CA GLY A 145 11.25 -7.43 -10.54
C GLY A 145 9.90 -8.05 -10.23
N TRP A 146 9.91 -9.29 -9.75
CA TRP A 146 8.71 -10.03 -9.37
C TRP A 146 7.94 -9.35 -8.23
N ALA A 147 8.64 -8.99 -7.14
CA ALA A 147 8.01 -8.33 -6.01
C ALA A 147 7.38 -6.98 -6.42
N ALA A 148 8.10 -6.15 -7.18
CA ALA A 148 7.56 -4.90 -7.70
C ALA A 148 6.36 -5.13 -8.62
N ARG A 149 6.39 -6.17 -9.47
CA ARG A 149 5.29 -6.52 -10.38
C ARG A 149 4.04 -6.93 -9.61
N CYS A 150 4.16 -7.72 -8.55
CA CYS A 150 3.03 -8.09 -7.70
C CYS A 150 2.35 -6.86 -7.08
N VAL A 151 3.13 -5.89 -6.59
CA VAL A 151 2.59 -4.63 -6.07
C VAL A 151 1.89 -3.82 -7.16
N GLN A 152 2.51 -3.68 -8.34
CA GLN A 152 1.89 -2.99 -9.48
C GLN A 152 0.56 -3.61 -9.90
N ILE A 153 0.49 -4.95 -9.94
CA ILE A 153 -0.74 -5.69 -10.25
C ILE A 153 -1.78 -5.45 -9.16
N ALA A 154 -1.41 -5.46 -7.88
CA ALA A 154 -2.35 -5.18 -6.79
C ALA A 154 -2.94 -3.77 -6.88
N VAL A 155 -2.12 -2.77 -7.25
CA VAL A 155 -2.57 -1.40 -7.50
C VAL A 155 -3.59 -1.36 -8.64
N VAL A 156 -3.24 -1.94 -9.79
CA VAL A 156 -4.13 -1.98 -10.97
C VAL A 156 -5.41 -2.76 -10.68
N ALA A 157 -5.30 -3.89 -9.98
CA ALA A 157 -6.44 -4.71 -9.62
C ALA A 157 -7.41 -3.95 -8.72
N ALA A 158 -6.94 -3.20 -7.73
CA ALA A 158 -7.82 -2.41 -6.88
C ALA A 158 -8.59 -1.33 -7.66
N TYR A 159 -7.96 -0.62 -8.61
CA TYR A 159 -8.67 0.31 -9.49
C TYR A 159 -9.69 -0.42 -10.38
N PHE A 160 -9.22 -1.40 -11.14
CA PHE A 160 -10.03 -2.10 -12.13
C PHE A 160 -11.22 -2.83 -11.48
N LEU A 161 -10.98 -3.57 -10.40
CA LEU A 161 -12.03 -4.31 -9.70
C LEU A 161 -13.01 -3.38 -8.98
N SER A 162 -12.57 -2.17 -8.59
CA SER A 162 -13.47 -1.14 -8.07
C SER A 162 -14.43 -0.65 -9.16
N ALA A 163 -13.95 -0.35 -10.37
CA ALA A 163 -14.81 -0.02 -11.51
C ALA A 163 -15.75 -1.17 -11.89
N TRP A 164 -15.22 -2.40 -11.91
CA TRP A 164 -16.02 -3.58 -12.18
C TRP A 164 -17.13 -3.77 -11.14
N ALA A 165 -16.84 -3.60 -9.85
CA ALA A 165 -17.83 -3.69 -8.79
C ALA A 165 -18.93 -2.65 -8.94
N LYS A 166 -18.58 -1.40 -9.30
CA LYS A 166 -19.55 -0.33 -9.58
C LYS A 166 -20.52 -0.73 -10.70
N MET A 167 -20.02 -1.29 -11.80
CA MET A 167 -20.85 -1.72 -12.93
C MET A 167 -21.66 -2.98 -12.62
N ARG A 168 -21.05 -3.96 -11.93
CA ARG A 168 -21.70 -5.23 -11.60
C ARG A 168 -22.85 -5.05 -10.61
N ILE A 169 -22.68 -4.17 -9.61
CA ILE A 169 -23.66 -3.96 -8.55
C ILE A 169 -24.65 -2.84 -8.91
N GLY A 170 -24.16 -1.75 -9.51
CA GLY A 170 -24.98 -0.58 -9.84
C GLY A 170 -25.56 -0.57 -11.26
N GLY A 171 -25.07 -1.45 -12.15
CA GLY A 171 -25.50 -1.54 -13.54
C GLY A 171 -24.91 -0.46 -14.46
N PRO A 172 -25.25 -0.49 -15.78
CA PRO A 172 -24.73 0.45 -16.77
C PRO A 172 -25.02 1.93 -16.49
N GLY A 173 -26.08 2.21 -15.74
CA GLY A 173 -26.48 3.57 -15.35
C GLY A 173 -25.75 4.14 -14.13
N TRP A 174 -24.76 3.44 -13.59
CA TRP A 174 -24.02 3.88 -12.39
C TRP A 174 -23.40 5.29 -12.48
N PRO A 175 -22.74 5.71 -13.59
CA PRO A 175 -22.09 7.02 -13.67
C PRO A 175 -23.08 8.16 -14.02
N ASN A 176 -24.16 8.31 -13.24
CA ASN A 176 -25.24 9.27 -13.51
C ASN A 176 -25.11 10.63 -12.78
N GLY A 177 -24.19 10.74 -11.81
CA GLY A 177 -23.92 11.89 -10.95
C GLY A 177 -24.23 11.63 -9.46
N ALA A 178 -25.15 10.71 -9.16
CA ALA A 178 -25.75 10.58 -7.84
C ALA A 178 -24.78 10.09 -6.75
N THR A 179 -23.89 9.14 -7.06
CA THR A 179 -22.94 8.63 -6.05
C THR A 179 -21.94 9.71 -5.65
N LEU A 180 -21.48 10.52 -6.60
CA LEU A 180 -20.56 11.62 -6.29
C LEU A 180 -21.28 12.73 -5.52
N GLN A 181 -22.53 13.06 -5.89
CA GLN A 181 -23.35 14.00 -5.13
C GLN A 181 -23.56 13.54 -3.68
N TRP A 182 -23.91 12.26 -3.48
CA TRP A 182 -24.07 11.68 -2.15
C TRP A 182 -22.77 11.75 -1.33
N ALA A 183 -21.63 11.45 -1.94
CA ALA A 183 -20.32 11.51 -1.26
C ALA A 183 -19.98 12.95 -0.83
N LEU A 184 -20.22 13.93 -1.70
CA LEU A 184 -20.01 15.36 -1.42
C LEU A 184 -20.97 15.87 -0.34
N ASN A 185 -22.23 15.44 -0.33
CA ASN A 185 -23.17 15.81 0.73
C ASN A 185 -22.74 15.25 2.10
N ARG A 186 -22.22 14.02 2.12
CA ARG A 186 -21.85 13.34 3.37
C ARG A 186 -20.49 13.74 3.92
N ARG A 187 -19.52 14.01 3.05
CA ARG A 187 -18.11 14.24 3.44
C ARG A 187 -17.44 15.41 2.71
N GLY A 188 -18.17 16.16 1.90
CA GLY A 188 -17.64 17.26 1.10
C GLY A 188 -16.99 18.35 1.95
N THR A 189 -15.84 18.84 1.50
CA THR A 189 -15.23 20.08 1.99
C THR A 189 -16.02 21.30 1.47
N PRO A 190 -15.75 22.53 1.94
CA PRO A 190 -16.43 23.70 1.39
C PRO A 190 -16.31 23.81 -0.15
N PRO A 191 -15.13 23.62 -0.78
CA PRO A 191 -15.03 23.56 -2.23
C PRO A 191 -15.81 22.39 -2.86
N GLY A 192 -15.79 21.21 -2.24
CA GLY A 192 -16.52 20.05 -2.73
C GLY A 192 -18.04 20.27 -2.76
N ARG A 193 -18.59 20.92 -1.73
CA ARG A 193 -20.02 21.22 -1.66
C ARG A 193 -20.48 22.21 -2.72
N LEU A 194 -19.63 23.12 -3.21
CA LEU A 194 -19.98 23.99 -4.34
C LEU A 194 -20.28 23.20 -5.61
N LEU A 195 -19.71 22.00 -5.76
CA LEU A 195 -19.92 21.16 -6.95
C LEU A 195 -21.30 20.50 -6.98
N THR A 196 -22.04 20.46 -5.86
CA THR A 196 -23.35 19.79 -5.80
C THR A 196 -24.39 20.45 -6.68
N ASP A 197 -24.19 21.74 -7.00
CA ASP A 197 -25.06 22.55 -7.83
C ASP A 197 -24.79 22.39 -9.33
N TYR A 198 -23.80 21.56 -9.70
CA TYR A 198 -23.39 21.32 -11.09
C TYR A 198 -23.55 19.85 -11.49
N PRO A 199 -24.77 19.33 -11.70
CA PRO A 199 -25.01 17.91 -12.00
C PRO A 199 -24.24 17.37 -13.20
N GLY A 200 -24.04 18.19 -14.23
CA GLY A 200 -23.25 17.83 -15.41
C GLY A 200 -21.79 17.52 -15.06
N LEU A 201 -21.19 18.30 -14.16
CA LEU A 201 -19.82 18.10 -13.69
C LEU A 201 -19.72 16.84 -12.83
N LEU A 202 -20.72 16.57 -11.98
CA LEU A 202 -20.75 15.35 -11.16
C LEU A 202 -20.83 14.09 -12.03
N ARG A 203 -21.69 14.12 -13.06
CA ARG A 203 -21.80 13.04 -14.04
C ARG A 203 -20.48 12.84 -14.80
N ALA A 204 -19.88 13.91 -15.30
CA ALA A 204 -18.59 13.86 -15.97
C ALA A 204 -17.50 13.28 -15.04
N GLY A 205 -17.46 13.69 -13.78
CA GLY A 205 -16.53 13.18 -12.78
C GLY A 205 -16.67 11.68 -12.51
N GLN A 206 -17.91 11.16 -12.45
CA GLN A 206 -18.12 9.71 -12.34
C GLN A 206 -17.66 8.95 -13.59
N TRP A 207 -17.91 9.49 -14.79
CA TRP A 207 -17.40 8.88 -16.03
C TRP A 207 -15.88 8.90 -16.09
N VAL A 208 -15.24 10.01 -15.73
CA VAL A 208 -13.77 10.10 -15.65
C VAL A 208 -13.21 9.06 -14.69
N THR A 209 -13.79 8.95 -13.49
CA THR A 209 -13.41 7.92 -12.50
C THR A 209 -13.55 6.52 -13.09
N LEU A 210 -14.70 6.20 -13.68
CA LEU A 210 -15.01 4.88 -14.20
C LEU A 210 -14.08 4.47 -15.35
N VAL A 211 -13.89 5.36 -16.33
CA VAL A 211 -13.02 5.13 -17.49
C VAL A 211 -11.57 5.00 -17.03
N ALA A 212 -11.10 5.88 -16.14
CA ALA A 212 -9.74 5.80 -15.64
C ALA A 212 -9.46 4.49 -14.90
N GLU A 213 -10.36 4.09 -14.00
CA GLU A 213 -10.23 2.84 -13.24
C GLU A 213 -10.21 1.61 -14.16
N PHE A 214 -11.09 1.53 -15.18
CA PHE A 214 -11.04 0.47 -16.20
C PHE A 214 -9.78 0.52 -17.07
N ALA A 215 -9.26 1.72 -17.35
CA ALA A 215 -8.04 1.92 -18.12
C ALA A 215 -6.75 1.70 -17.30
N SER A 216 -6.84 1.48 -15.98
CA SER A 216 -5.69 1.27 -15.10
C SER A 216 -4.71 0.16 -15.56
N PRO A 217 -5.12 -0.95 -16.24
CA PRO A 217 -4.17 -1.92 -16.77
C PRO A 217 -3.16 -1.35 -17.77
N LEU A 218 -3.46 -0.21 -18.40
CA LEU A 218 -2.52 0.49 -19.26
C LEU A 218 -1.24 0.91 -18.52
N LEU A 219 -1.30 1.12 -17.20
CA LEU A 219 -0.10 1.39 -16.38
C LEU A 219 0.93 0.25 -16.42
N LEU A 220 0.51 -1.00 -16.65
CA LEU A 220 1.42 -2.15 -16.70
C LEU A 220 2.23 -2.24 -18.00
N VAL A 221 1.75 -1.60 -19.06
CA VAL A 221 2.33 -1.64 -20.40
C VAL A 221 2.87 -0.30 -20.87
N ALA A 222 2.38 0.80 -20.29
CA ALA A 222 2.87 2.15 -20.56
C ALA A 222 4.35 2.29 -20.19
N ARG A 223 5.06 3.16 -20.90
CA ARG A 223 6.49 3.44 -20.69
C ARG A 223 6.80 4.92 -20.78
N GLY A 224 7.95 5.31 -20.21
CA GLY A 224 8.48 6.66 -20.29
C GLY A 224 7.47 7.71 -19.80
N ARG A 225 7.30 8.79 -20.57
CA ARG A 225 6.40 9.90 -20.21
C ARG A 225 4.94 9.47 -20.01
N TRP A 226 4.45 8.49 -20.76
CA TRP A 226 3.06 8.05 -20.66
C TRP A 226 2.77 7.32 -19.35
N LEU A 227 3.74 6.53 -18.86
CA LEU A 227 3.64 5.93 -17.53
C LEU A 227 3.63 7.01 -16.45
N LEU A 228 4.52 8.00 -16.56
CA LEU A 228 4.59 9.10 -15.59
C LEU A 228 3.31 9.94 -15.57
N LEU A 229 2.73 10.24 -16.74
CA LEU A 229 1.45 10.92 -16.85
C LEU A 229 0.31 10.11 -16.22
N GLY A 230 0.26 8.79 -16.46
CA GLY A 230 -0.72 7.92 -15.81
C GLY A 230 -0.58 7.89 -14.30
N VAL A 231 0.65 7.75 -13.78
CA VAL A 231 0.93 7.80 -12.34
C VAL A 231 0.55 9.15 -11.75
N ALA A 232 0.91 10.25 -12.41
CA ALA A 232 0.56 11.60 -11.97
C ALA A 232 -0.95 11.84 -11.99
N PHE A 233 -1.66 11.33 -13.00
CA PHE A 233 -3.12 11.38 -13.07
C PHE A 233 -3.75 10.67 -11.87
N PHE A 234 -3.37 9.43 -11.56
CA PHE A 234 -3.94 8.70 -10.42
C PHE A 234 -3.55 9.31 -9.08
N ALA A 235 -2.32 9.82 -8.94
CA ALA A 235 -1.93 10.57 -7.75
C ALA A 235 -2.80 11.84 -7.58
N GLY A 236 -3.00 12.59 -8.67
CA GLY A 236 -3.88 13.76 -8.70
C GLY A 236 -5.34 13.41 -8.40
N PHE A 237 -5.84 12.29 -8.92
CA PHE A 237 -7.18 11.77 -8.62
C PHE A 237 -7.37 11.55 -7.11
N HIS A 238 -6.39 10.96 -6.42
CA HIS A 238 -6.44 10.78 -4.96
C HIS A 238 -6.38 12.10 -4.21
N VAL A 239 -5.52 13.02 -4.64
CA VAL A 239 -5.41 14.36 -4.05
C VAL A 239 -6.72 15.14 -4.20
N VAL A 240 -7.32 15.14 -5.39
CA VAL A 240 -8.60 15.81 -5.66
C VAL A 240 -9.72 15.17 -4.85
N THR A 241 -9.76 13.83 -4.78
CA THR A 241 -10.74 13.12 -3.95
C THR A 241 -10.61 13.53 -2.49
N TYR A 242 -9.41 13.53 -1.93
CA TYR A 242 -9.21 13.97 -0.55
C TYR A 242 -9.58 15.45 -0.34
N ALA A 243 -9.16 16.33 -1.26
CA ALA A 243 -9.42 17.76 -1.17
C ALA A 243 -10.91 18.11 -1.26
N LEU A 244 -11.69 17.35 -2.04
CA LEU A 244 -13.12 17.61 -2.23
C LEU A 244 -14.01 16.91 -1.19
N MET A 245 -13.65 15.73 -0.70
CA MET A 245 -14.54 14.91 0.14
C MET A 245 -13.89 14.31 1.38
N THR A 246 -12.65 14.67 1.73
CA THR A 246 -11.91 14.12 2.89
C THR A 246 -11.80 12.59 2.92
N ILE A 247 -12.09 11.93 1.79
CA ILE A 247 -11.92 10.49 1.62
C ILE A 247 -10.47 10.28 1.16
N HIS A 248 -9.71 9.54 1.95
CA HIS A 248 -8.37 9.14 1.57
C HIS A 248 -8.35 7.67 1.14
N PHE A 249 -7.50 7.38 0.17
CA PHE A 249 -7.11 6.02 -0.20
C PHE A 249 -5.58 5.90 -0.06
N LEU A 250 -5.00 6.56 0.95
CA LEU A 250 -3.55 6.63 1.12
C LEU A 250 -2.88 5.25 1.19
N PRO A 251 -3.44 4.24 1.89
CA PRO A 251 -2.91 2.87 1.90
C PRO A 251 -2.81 2.22 0.50
N HIS A 252 -3.58 2.73 -0.46
CA HIS A 252 -3.52 2.36 -1.86
C HIS A 252 -2.60 3.30 -2.67
N ALA A 253 -2.81 4.61 -2.55
CA ALA A 253 -2.22 5.63 -3.42
C ALA A 253 -0.69 5.67 -3.36
N ILE A 254 -0.09 5.44 -2.18
CA ILE A 254 1.37 5.42 -2.02
C ILE A 254 2.03 4.35 -2.91
N TRP A 255 1.31 3.29 -3.28
CA TRP A 255 1.84 2.20 -4.09
C TRP A 255 1.94 2.52 -5.58
N LEU A 256 1.44 3.68 -6.02
CA LEU A 256 1.83 4.26 -7.29
C LEU A 256 3.36 4.42 -7.40
N ALA A 257 4.07 4.55 -6.27
CA ALA A 257 5.53 4.55 -6.21
C ALA A 257 6.17 3.28 -6.81
N ALA A 258 5.47 2.13 -6.85
CA ALA A 258 5.99 0.90 -7.46
C ALA A 258 6.18 1.02 -8.98
N PHE A 259 5.56 2.01 -9.62
CA PHE A 259 5.75 2.33 -11.05
C PHE A 259 6.89 3.31 -11.30
N LEU A 260 7.41 3.96 -10.25
CA LEU A 260 8.45 4.97 -10.36
C LEU A 260 9.85 4.34 -10.29
N PRO A 261 10.86 4.91 -10.98
CA PRO A 261 12.24 4.47 -10.90
C PRO A 261 12.90 4.98 -9.61
N LEU A 262 12.42 4.54 -8.44
CA LEU A 262 12.84 5.03 -7.13
C LEU A 262 14.34 4.90 -6.87
N GLU A 263 15.00 3.92 -7.51
CA GLU A 263 16.45 3.78 -7.46
C GLU A 263 17.18 5.04 -7.96
N ARG A 264 16.56 5.87 -8.81
CA ARG A 264 17.17 7.11 -9.33
C ARG A 264 17.12 8.27 -8.34
N LEU A 265 16.41 8.13 -7.23
CA LEU A 265 16.38 9.19 -6.21
C LEU A 265 17.79 9.41 -5.64
N PRO A 266 18.19 10.68 -5.41
CA PRO A 266 19.44 10.97 -4.75
C PRO A 266 19.39 10.44 -3.31
N TRP A 267 20.47 9.83 -2.86
CA TRP A 267 20.65 9.41 -1.48
C TRP A 267 22.04 9.83 -1.03
N PRO A 268 22.21 10.35 0.20
CA PRO A 268 23.52 10.67 0.74
C PRO A 268 24.39 9.42 0.71
N ARG A 269 25.37 9.38 -0.20
CA ARG A 269 26.44 8.38 -0.11
C ARG A 269 27.18 8.71 1.17
N ARG A 270 27.30 7.74 2.09
CA ARG A 270 28.32 7.83 3.15
C ARG A 270 29.65 8.14 2.47
N ALA A 271 30.39 9.12 2.99
CA ALA A 271 31.68 9.46 2.44
C ALA A 271 32.58 8.23 2.52
N PRO A 272 33.53 8.03 1.57
CA PRO A 272 34.49 6.92 1.65
C PRO A 272 35.16 6.80 3.03
N GLY A 273 35.46 7.94 3.67
CA GLY A 273 36.08 7.99 5.01
C GLY A 273 35.20 7.53 6.18
N ASP A 274 33.88 7.38 5.99
CA ASP A 274 33.01 6.81 7.04
C ASP A 274 33.11 5.29 7.10
N ARG A 275 33.45 4.63 5.98
CA ARG A 275 33.69 3.17 5.94
C ARG A 275 35.04 2.80 6.52
N GLU A 276 36.09 3.57 6.20
CA GLU A 276 37.42 3.38 6.81
C GLU A 276 37.36 3.59 8.32
N ARG A 277 36.63 4.58 8.84
CA ARG A 277 36.47 4.76 10.29
C ARG A 277 35.70 3.62 10.97
N GLU A 278 34.75 2.99 10.27
CA GLU A 278 33.97 1.86 10.79
C GLU A 278 34.82 0.57 10.79
N GLU A 279 35.59 0.31 9.73
CA GLU A 279 36.56 -0.81 9.67
C GLU A 279 37.71 -0.65 10.69
N THR A 280 38.28 0.55 10.84
CA THR A 280 39.32 0.80 11.84
C THR A 280 38.78 0.65 13.26
N ARG A 281 37.52 1.06 13.50
CA ARG A 281 36.89 0.95 14.81
C ARG A 281 36.53 -0.49 15.16
N ASP A 282 36.05 -1.28 14.21
CA ASP A 282 35.82 -2.72 14.40
C ASP A 282 37.14 -3.50 14.54
N GLY A 283 38.20 -3.08 13.84
CA GLY A 283 39.55 -3.63 13.99
C GLY A 283 40.21 -3.32 15.34
N LEU A 284 39.98 -2.13 15.90
CA LEU A 284 40.45 -1.75 17.23
C LEU A 284 39.72 -2.52 18.34
N VAL A 285 38.41 -2.70 18.23
CA VAL A 285 37.62 -3.48 19.20
C VAL A 285 37.98 -4.97 19.17
N ALA A 286 38.39 -5.51 18.02
CA ALA A 286 38.88 -6.89 17.90
C ALA A 286 40.31 -7.10 18.43
N ALA A 287 41.09 -6.03 18.63
CA ALA A 287 42.46 -6.11 19.16
C ALA A 287 42.53 -5.96 20.69
N GLU A 288 41.43 -5.54 21.34
CA GLU A 288 41.33 -5.30 22.78
C GLU A 288 40.54 -6.39 23.55
N GLY A 289 40.16 -7.50 22.89
CA GLY A 289 39.49 -8.65 23.50
C GLY A 289 40.28 -9.94 23.34
#